data_AF-A0AAN0J6F8-F1
#
_entry.id   AF-A0AAN0J6F8-F1
#
_cell.length_a   1.000
_cell.length_b   1.000
_cell.length_c   1.000
_cell.angle_alpha   90.00
_cell.angle_beta   90.00
_cell.angle_gamma   90.00
#
_symmetry.space_group_name_H-M   'P 1'
#
loop_
_entity.id
_entity.type
_entity.pdbx_description
1 polymer ?
#
loop_
_entity_poly.entity_id
_entity_poly.type
_entity_poly.pdbx_seq_one_letter_code
_entity_poly.pdbx_strand_id
1 'polypeptide(L)'
;MFAVTGQSRRYAFLEYEHTYEAIDLLEKRCGILINGSEAIIEMEYERILPGWKPRRYGGGFGGQKESGQLRFGGVARPFKKPF
;
A
#
# COMPACT_ATOMS: atom_id res chain seq x y z
N MET A 1 -0.76 4.45 16.95
CA MET A 1 0.68 4.31 16.65
C MET A 1 1.30 5.70 16.70
N PHE A 2 1.95 6.06 17.80
CA PHE A 2 2.54 7.40 17.93
C PHE A 2 3.93 7.41 17.30
N ALA A 3 4.20 8.37 16.41
CA ALA A 3 5.55 8.64 15.96
C ALA A 3 6.31 9.28 17.14
N VAL A 4 7.41 8.66 17.57
CA VAL A 4 8.25 9.16 18.68
C VAL A 4 8.75 10.58 18.43
N THR A 5 8.85 10.98 17.16
CA THR A 5 9.28 12.32 16.71
C THR A 5 8.13 13.25 16.29
N GLY A 6 6.87 12.78 16.31
CA GLY A 6 5.71 13.52 15.76
C GLY A 6 5.71 13.69 14.24
N GLN A 7 6.75 13.23 13.53
CA GLN A 7 6.84 13.37 12.07
C GLN A 7 5.91 12.39 11.35
N SER A 8 5.31 12.85 10.25
CA SER A 8 4.45 12.03 9.40
C SER A 8 5.22 10.86 8.79
N ARG A 9 4.63 9.66 8.86
CA ARG A 9 5.14 8.45 8.20
C ARG A 9 4.73 8.35 6.73
N ARG A 10 4.00 9.34 6.20
CA ARG A 10 3.55 9.43 4.81
C ARG A 10 2.65 8.26 4.36
N TYR A 11 1.81 7.77 5.27
CA TYR A 11 0.68 6.90 4.94
C TYR A 11 -0.48 7.19 5.88
N ALA A 12 -1.70 6.88 5.44
CA ALA A 12 -2.91 6.97 6.23
C ALA A 12 -3.86 5.84 5.82
N PHE A 13 -4.79 5.50 6.71
CA PHE A 13 -5.91 4.60 6.42
C PHE A 13 -7.17 5.45 6.31
N LEU A 14 -7.96 5.19 5.27
CA LEU A 14 -9.26 5.80 5.06
C LEU A 14 -10.31 4.70 5.20
N GLU A 15 -11.32 4.95 6.02
CA GLU A 15 -12.47 4.08 6.18
C GLU A 15 -13.68 4.79 5.58
N TYR A 16 -14.39 4.07 4.71
CA TYR A 16 -15.60 4.54 4.06
C TYR A 16 -16.79 3.82 4.68
N GLU A 17 -17.94 4.48 4.70
CA GLU A 17 -19.19 3.86 5.16
C GLU A 17 -19.62 2.74 4.21
N HIS A 18 -19.34 2.88 2.92
CA HIS A 18 -19.70 1.91 1.91
C HIS A 18 -18.50 1.42 1.09
N THR A 19 -18.43 0.10 0.90
CA THR A 19 -17.33 -0.56 0.18
C THR A 19 -17.21 -0.10 -1.28
N TYR A 20 -18.33 0.23 -1.94
CA TYR A 20 -18.29 0.67 -3.34
C TYR A 20 -17.52 1.99 -3.51
N GLU A 21 -17.53 2.88 -2.52
CA GLU A 21 -16.81 4.16 -2.58
C GLU A 21 -15.29 3.92 -2.51
N ALA A 22 -14.87 2.98 -1.65
CA ALA A 22 -13.47 2.58 -1.56
C ALA A 22 -12.98 1.92 -2.84
N ILE A 23 -13.80 1.05 -3.45
CA ILE A 23 -13.49 0.40 -4.74
C ILE A 23 -13.40 1.45 -5.86
N ASP A 24 -14.37 2.36 -5.93
CA ASP A 24 -14.38 3.44 -6.92
C ASP A 24 -13.12 4.32 -6.84
N LEU A 25 -12.67 4.62 -5.62
CA LEU A 25 -11.42 5.35 -5.37
C LEU A 25 -10.21 4.57 -5.89
N LEU A 26 -10.12 3.27 -5.61
CA LEU A 26 -9.04 2.40 -6.05
C LEU A 26 -8.93 2.33 -7.57
N GLU A 27 -10.06 2.26 -8.27
CA GLU A 27 -10.10 2.18 -9.73
C GLU A 27 -9.82 3.52 -10.40
N LYS A 28 -10.43 4.61 -9.89
CA LYS A 28 -10.38 5.92 -10.57
C LYS A 28 -9.18 6.78 -10.20
N ARG A 29 -8.54 6.54 -9.06
CA ARG A 29 -7.55 7.46 -8.50
C ARG A 29 -6.15 6.88 -8.36
N CYS A 30 -5.77 5.96 -9.24
CA CYS A 30 -4.37 5.61 -9.42
C CYS A 30 -3.59 6.86 -9.87
N GLY A 31 -2.58 7.29 -9.11
CA GLY A 31 -1.71 8.41 -9.48
C GLY A 31 -2.12 9.80 -8.98
N ILE A 32 -2.89 9.93 -7.89
CA ILE A 32 -3.14 11.26 -7.28
C ILE A 32 -1.82 11.89 -6.86
N LEU A 33 -1.60 13.15 -7.23
CA LEU A 33 -0.52 13.96 -6.70
C LEU A 33 -0.96 14.68 -5.42
N ILE A 34 -0.31 14.35 -4.31
CA ILE A 34 -0.47 15.04 -3.02
C ILE A 34 0.83 15.80 -2.75
N ASN A 35 0.77 17.13 -2.75
CA ASN A 35 1.95 18.00 -2.56
C ASN A 35 3.13 17.63 -3.48
N GLY A 36 2.83 17.32 -4.75
CA GLY A 36 3.83 16.94 -5.76
C GLY A 36 4.37 15.51 -5.62
N SER A 37 3.86 14.71 -4.69
CA SER A 37 4.20 13.29 -4.54
C SER A 37 3.04 12.41 -5.04
N GLU A 38 3.34 11.42 -5.86
CA GLU A 38 2.36 10.43 -6.28
C GLU A 38 1.98 9.52 -5.12
N ALA A 39 0.68 9.45 -4.82
CA ALA A 39 0.12 8.60 -3.80
C ALA A 39 -0.30 7.26 -4.39
N ILE A 40 0.10 6.18 -3.72
CA ILE A 40 -0.37 4.82 -3.99
C ILE A 40 -1.56 4.55 -3.09
N ILE A 41 -2.67 4.13 -3.68
CA ILE A 41 -3.90 3.77 -2.98
C ILE A 41 -4.06 2.25 -3.07
N GLU A 42 -4.22 1.60 -1.92
CA GLU A 42 -4.36 0.14 -1.81
C GLU A 42 -5.43 -0.20 -0.77
N MET A 43 -6.04 -1.38 -0.89
CA MET A 43 -6.90 -1.92 0.15
C MET A 43 -6.11 -2.22 1.43
N GLU A 44 -6.81 -2.29 2.56
CA GLU A 44 -6.24 -2.73 3.82
C GLU A 44 -6.10 -4.27 3.80
N TYR A 45 -4.86 -4.76 3.80
CA TYR A 45 -4.58 -6.19 3.59
C TYR A 45 -4.26 -6.99 4.86
N GLU A 46 -4.01 -6.35 6.02
CA GLU A 46 -3.75 -7.03 7.29
C GLU A 46 -4.93 -7.93 7.69
N ARG A 47 -6.16 -7.46 7.45
CA ARG A 47 -7.38 -8.21 7.81
C ARG A 47 -7.92 -9.07 6.68
N ILE A 48 -7.58 -8.75 5.43
CA ILE A 48 -8.18 -9.38 4.24
C ILE A 48 -7.32 -10.51 3.69
N LEU A 49 -5.99 -10.40 3.76
CA LEU A 49 -5.07 -11.36 3.13
C LEU A 49 -4.41 -12.27 4.18
N PRO A 50 -4.80 -13.56 4.25
CA PRO A 50 -4.18 -14.50 5.19
C PRO A 50 -2.68 -14.58 5.01
N GLY A 51 -1.94 -14.44 6.11
CA GLY A 51 -0.47 -14.49 6.11
C GLY A 51 0.21 -13.19 5.67
N TRP A 52 -0.54 -12.10 5.41
CA TRP A 52 0.06 -10.80 5.16
C TRP A 52 0.90 -10.32 6.35
N LYS A 53 2.06 -9.74 6.04
CA LYS A 53 2.96 -9.14 7.02
C LYS A 53 3.39 -7.76 6.51
N PRO A 54 3.50 -6.74 7.35
CA PRO A 54 4.04 -5.45 6.95
C PRO A 54 5.55 -5.53 6.66
N ARG A 55 6.08 -4.48 5.99
CA ARG A 55 7.50 -4.41 5.58
C ARG A 55 8.50 -4.64 6.70
N ARG A 56 8.21 -4.13 7.91
CA ARG A 56 9.07 -4.31 9.11
C ARG A 56 9.26 -5.76 9.55
N TYR A 57 8.42 -6.68 9.07
CA TYR A 57 8.53 -8.12 9.31
C TYR A 57 8.84 -8.90 8.03
N GLY A 58 9.41 -8.24 7.01
CA GLY A 58 9.86 -8.86 5.76
C GLY A 58 8.76 -9.15 4.72
N GLY A 59 7.52 -8.73 4.97
CA GLY A 59 6.40 -8.84 4.00
C GLY A 59 6.15 -7.53 3.24
N GLY A 60 4.90 -7.21 2.90
CA GLY A 60 4.47 -5.95 2.29
C GLY A 60 4.68 -5.85 0.78
N PHE A 61 3.90 -4.98 0.14
CA PHE A 61 3.90 -4.79 -1.32
C PHE A 61 5.02 -3.86 -1.80
N GLY A 62 5.31 -3.84 -3.11
CA GLY A 62 6.14 -2.78 -3.73
C GLY A 62 7.60 -2.75 -3.28
N GLY A 63 8.24 -3.91 -3.10
CA GLY A 63 9.67 -4.03 -2.78
C GLY A 63 10.61 -3.55 -3.90
N GLN A 64 11.80 -3.06 -3.52
CA GLN A 64 12.93 -2.75 -4.43
C GLN A 64 13.94 -3.92 -4.43
N LYS A 65 14.74 -4.11 -5.50
CA LYS A 65 15.58 -5.33 -5.63
C LYS A 65 16.66 -5.30 -4.58
N GLU A 66 17.20 -4.10 -4.44
CA GLU A 66 18.32 -3.73 -3.60
C GLU A 66 17.94 -3.85 -2.11
N SER A 67 16.64 -3.83 -1.78
CA SER A 67 16.18 -3.88 -0.39
C SER A 67 16.20 -5.27 0.25
N GLY A 68 16.48 -6.34 -0.51
CA GLY A 68 16.45 -7.73 0.00
C GLY A 68 15.05 -8.22 0.41
N GLN A 69 14.01 -7.38 0.26
CA GLN A 69 12.63 -7.67 0.63
C GLN A 69 11.91 -8.40 -0.52
N LEU A 70 11.17 -9.46 -0.18
CA LEU A 70 10.39 -10.24 -1.16
C LEU A 70 9.38 -9.35 -1.89
N ARG A 71 9.38 -9.46 -3.22
CA ARG A 71 8.61 -8.60 -4.14
C ARG A 71 7.27 -9.26 -4.46
N PHE A 72 6.33 -9.23 -3.54
CA PHE A 72 4.97 -9.62 -3.87
C PHE A 72 4.18 -8.39 -4.26
N GLY A 73 3.73 -8.34 -5.53
CA GLY A 73 2.66 -7.48 -6.04
C GLY A 73 2.53 -6.04 -5.51
N GLY A 74 1.28 -5.59 -5.49
CA GLY A 74 0.88 -4.20 -5.19
C GLY A 74 0.49 -3.44 -6.45
N VAL A 75 -0.22 -2.33 -6.25
CA VAL A 75 -0.72 -1.46 -7.32
C VAL A 75 0.44 -0.84 -8.10
N ALA A 76 1.47 -0.37 -7.38
CA ALA A 76 2.63 0.25 -8.01
C ALA A 76 3.56 -0.75 -8.72
N ARG A 77 3.54 -2.04 -8.31
CA ARG A 77 4.37 -3.10 -8.91
C ARG A 77 3.58 -4.41 -9.01
N PRO A 78 2.65 -4.51 -9.99
CA PRO A 78 1.83 -5.70 -10.16
C PRO A 78 2.69 -6.95 -10.33
N PHE A 79 2.24 -8.07 -9.76
CA PHE A 79 2.93 -9.34 -9.91
C PHE A 79 3.00 -9.74 -11.39
N LYS A 80 4.21 -10.07 -11.85
CA LYS A 80 4.43 -10.63 -13.18
C LYS A 80 4.86 -12.08 -13.03
N LYS A 81 4.09 -13.01 -13.62
CA LYS A 81 4.50 -14.42 -13.68
C LYS A 81 5.83 -14.50 -14.42
N PRO A 82 6.82 -15.27 -13.92
CA PRO A 82 7.97 -15.64 -14.74
C PRO A 82 7.45 -16.50 -15.88
N PHE A 83 7.79 -16.12 -17.12
CA PHE A 83 7.64 -16.97 -18.30
C PHE A 83 8.78 -17.97 -18.34
#